data_AF-A0A926BRN3-F1
#
_entry.id   AF-A0A926BRN3-F1
#
_cell.length_a   1.000
_cell.length_b   1.000
_cell.length_c   1.000
_cell.angle_alpha   90.00
_cell.angle_beta   90.00
_cell.angle_gamma   90.00
#
_symmetry.space_group_name_H-M   'P 1'
#
loop_
_entity.id
_entity.type
_entity.pdbx_description
1 polymer ?
#
loop_
_entity_poly.entity_id
_entity_poly.type
_entity_poly.pdbx_seq_one_letter_code
_entity_poly.pdbx_strand_id
1 'polypeptide(L)'
;MFLIYVLPMTLLTKWLCRVRVKDTGIHGDTFWGTPVYMTFAEMETVEPRSILGLPHLRVKSFRESCPTLWLPLFLADPKAFREHIAAQTAPTNPLRRSLESGNTAQKREPLPLSLGSLTPASPRR
;
A
#
# COMPACT_ATOMS: atom_id res chain seq x y z
N MET A 1 -6.79 25.48 -9.98
CA MET A 1 -5.41 25.38 -10.53
C MET A 1 -4.53 24.45 -9.67
N PHE A 2 -5.02 23.25 -9.31
CA PHE A 2 -4.27 22.25 -8.51
C PHE A 2 -4.05 20.93 -9.27
N LEU A 3 -4.70 20.74 -10.43
CA LEU A 3 -4.69 19.50 -11.20
C LEU A 3 -3.41 19.30 -12.04
N ILE A 4 -2.73 20.39 -12.41
CA ILE A 4 -1.61 20.35 -13.37
C ILE A 4 -0.30 19.93 -12.71
N TYR A 5 -0.14 20.09 -11.39
CA TYR A 5 1.07 19.67 -10.68
C TYR A 5 1.04 18.20 -10.21
N VAL A 6 -0.13 17.61 -10.02
CA VAL A 6 -0.25 16.22 -9.54
C VAL A 6 0.16 15.22 -10.64
N LEU A 7 -0.16 15.52 -11.90
CA LEU A 7 0.13 14.68 -13.06
C LEU A 7 1.64 14.49 -13.33
N PRO A 8 2.47 15.54 -13.43
CA PRO A 8 3.90 15.38 -13.65
C PRO A 8 4.59 14.74 -12.43
N MET A 9 4.15 15.04 -11.20
CA MET A 9 4.73 14.46 -9.98
C MET A 9 4.42 12.96 -9.86
N THR A 10 3.20 12.54 -10.19
CA THR A 10 2.79 11.11 -10.24
C THR A 10 3.45 10.34 -11.38
N LEU A 11 3.68 10.98 -12.54
CA LEU A 11 4.45 10.41 -13.64
C LEU A 11 5.94 10.28 -13.29
N LEU A 12 6.52 11.29 -12.63
CA LEU A 12 7.93 11.27 -12.21
C LEU A 12 8.16 10.21 -11.13
N THR A 13 7.27 10.10 -10.15
CA THR A 13 7.34 9.03 -9.12
C THR A 13 7.09 7.65 -9.71
N LYS A 14 6.22 7.49 -10.72
CA LYS A 14 6.12 6.22 -11.50
C LYS A 14 7.42 5.87 -12.22
N TRP A 15 8.17 6.87 -12.69
CA TRP A 15 9.42 6.66 -13.41
C TRP A 15 10.58 6.33 -12.47
N LEU A 16 10.60 6.97 -11.29
CA LEU A 16 11.61 6.79 -10.26
C LEU A 16 11.40 5.52 -9.41
N CYS A 17 10.16 5.13 -9.14
CA CYS A 17 9.85 3.94 -8.34
C CYS A 17 9.57 2.72 -9.22
N ARG A 18 10.61 2.00 -9.65
CA ARG A 18 10.48 0.81 -10.49
C ARG A 18 10.31 -0.45 -9.64
N VAL A 19 9.12 -0.65 -9.12
CA VAL A 19 8.77 -1.94 -8.49
C VAL A 19 8.62 -3.01 -9.58
N ARG A 20 9.44 -4.06 -9.51
CA ARG A 20 9.33 -5.25 -10.37
C ARG A 20 9.28 -6.49 -9.52
N VAL A 21 8.24 -7.28 -9.70
CA VAL A 21 8.10 -8.61 -9.09
C VAL A 21 8.82 -9.62 -9.97
N LYS A 22 9.68 -10.45 -9.38
CA LYS A 22 10.37 -11.60 -10.00
C LYS A 22 10.01 -12.87 -9.23
N ASP A 23 10.19 -14.02 -9.85
CA ASP A 23 9.77 -15.32 -9.30
C ASP A 23 10.31 -15.62 -7.89
N THR A 24 11.47 -15.06 -7.52
CA THR A 24 12.11 -15.27 -6.22
C THR A 24 12.07 -14.05 -5.28
N GLY A 25 11.53 -12.91 -5.72
CA GLY A 25 11.59 -11.68 -4.94
C GLY A 25 11.05 -10.43 -5.62
N ILE A 26 11.37 -9.28 -5.04
CA ILE A 26 10.95 -7.97 -5.53
C ILE A 26 12.15 -7.07 -5.69
N HIS A 27 12.23 -6.43 -6.85
CA HIS A 27 12.99 -5.20 -7.01
C HIS A 27 12.10 -4.02 -6.68
N GLY A 28 12.61 -3.10 -5.87
CA GLY A 28 12.04 -1.77 -5.72
C GLY A 28 13.15 -0.86 -5.23
N ASP A 29 12.76 0.20 -4.53
CA ASP A 29 13.72 1.24 -4.16
C ASP A 29 13.78 1.40 -2.65
N THR A 30 14.95 1.81 -2.16
CA THR A 30 15.08 2.29 -0.79
C THR A 30 14.38 3.66 -0.66
N PHE A 31 14.29 4.18 0.57
CA PHE A 31 13.76 5.53 0.82
C PHE A 31 14.46 6.61 -0.01
N TRP A 32 15.74 6.41 -0.36
CA TRP A 32 16.55 7.33 -1.14
C TRP A 32 16.46 7.13 -2.66
N GLY A 33 15.58 6.23 -3.14
CA GLY A 33 15.47 5.91 -4.56
C GLY A 33 16.58 5.02 -5.10
N THR A 34 17.36 4.37 -4.22
CA THR A 34 18.39 3.40 -4.65
C THR A 34 17.72 2.06 -4.93
N PRO A 35 17.95 1.44 -6.10
CA PRO A 35 17.35 0.17 -6.42
C PRO A 35 17.90 -0.93 -5.51
N VAL A 36 17.01 -1.71 -4.91
CA VAL A 36 17.33 -2.86 -4.06
C VAL A 36 16.53 -4.07 -4.54
N TYR A 37 17.16 -5.24 -4.47
CA TYR A 37 16.51 -6.52 -4.64
C TYR A 37 16.33 -7.18 -3.28
N MET A 38 15.12 -7.67 -3.01
CA MET A 38 14.81 -8.42 -1.79
C MET A 38 14.05 -9.68 -2.13
N THR A 39 14.56 -10.84 -1.69
CA THR A 39 13.87 -12.10 -1.92
C THR A 39 12.67 -12.25 -0.98
N PHE A 40 11.65 -13.00 -1.39
CA PHE A 40 10.47 -13.23 -0.56
C PHE A 40 10.78 -13.98 0.75
N ALA A 41 11.78 -14.87 0.70
CA ALA A 41 12.25 -15.62 1.87
C ALA A 41 12.97 -14.70 2.87
N GLU A 42 13.59 -13.62 2.39
CA GLU A 42 14.31 -12.65 3.22
C GLU A 42 13.41 -11.64 3.93
N MET A 43 12.13 -11.57 3.57
CA MET A 43 11.18 -10.62 4.15
C MET A 43 10.76 -11.06 5.54
N GLU A 44 11.04 -10.22 6.53
CA GLU A 44 10.69 -10.49 7.93
C GLU A 44 9.44 -9.72 8.34
N THR A 45 9.48 -8.39 8.17
CA THR A 45 8.42 -7.50 8.64
C THR A 45 7.97 -6.55 7.53
N VAL A 46 6.66 -6.40 7.38
CA VAL A 46 6.04 -5.45 6.45
C VAL A 46 5.14 -4.49 7.21
N GLU A 47 5.51 -3.21 7.22
CA GLU A 47 4.81 -2.15 7.94
C GLU A 47 4.19 -1.15 6.95
N PRO A 48 2.88 -0.84 7.04
CA PRO A 48 2.30 0.27 6.30
C PRO A 48 2.76 1.61 6.90
N ARG A 49 3.20 2.53 6.05
CA ARG A 49 3.63 3.87 6.44
C ARG A 49 3.11 4.89 5.44
N SER A 50 2.67 6.04 5.92
CA SER A 50 2.36 7.18 5.05
C SER A 50 3.55 8.15 5.05
N ILE A 51 4.09 8.43 3.87
CA ILE A 51 5.13 9.45 3.67
C ILE A 51 4.48 10.57 2.87
N LEU A 52 4.45 11.78 3.43
CA LEU A 52 3.87 12.97 2.78
C LEU A 52 2.42 12.76 2.30
N GLY A 53 1.63 11.98 3.04
CA GLY A 53 0.24 11.66 2.69
C GLY A 53 0.08 10.53 1.67
N LEU A 54 1.19 10.01 1.13
CA LEU A 54 1.18 8.91 0.17
C LEU A 54 1.41 7.57 0.88
N PRO A 55 0.56 6.55 0.63
CA PRO A 55 0.69 5.25 1.27
C PRO A 55 1.89 4.48 0.69
N HIS A 56 2.74 3.97 1.57
CA HIS A 56 3.91 3.14 1.27
C HIS A 56 3.91 1.90 2.18
N LEU A 57 4.51 0.81 1.72
CA LEU A 57 4.88 -0.33 2.54
C LEU A 57 6.39 -0.32 2.75
N ARG A 58 6.78 -0.42 4.02
CA ARG A 58 8.16 -0.61 4.43
C ARG A 58 8.38 -2.10 4.64
N VAL A 59 9.25 -2.70 3.83
CA VAL A 59 9.61 -4.11 3.90
C VAL A 59 11.03 -4.22 4.47
N LYS A 60 11.16 -4.88 5.63
CA LYS A 60 12.43 -5.17 6.27
C LYS A 60 12.84 -6.60 5.99
N SER A 61 14.15 -6.80 5.84
CA SER A 61 14.74 -8.12 5.79
C SER A 61 15.29 -8.53 7.14
N PHE A 62 15.31 -9.84 7.43
CA PHE A 62 16.06 -10.39 8.56
C PHE A 62 17.58 -10.25 8.39
N ARG A 63 18.04 -10.05 7.14
CA ARG A 63 19.46 -9.88 6.84
C ARG A 63 19.85 -8.43 7.09
N GLU A 64 20.67 -8.19 8.11
CA GLU A 64 21.14 -6.85 8.50
C GLU A 64 21.82 -6.06 7.37
N SER A 65 22.45 -6.76 6.41
CA SER A 65 23.11 -6.15 5.25
C SER A 65 22.16 -5.79 4.10
N CYS A 66 20.88 -6.17 4.17
CA CYS A 66 19.90 -5.86 3.14
C CYS A 66 19.12 -4.58 3.51
N PRO A 67 19.18 -3.52 2.68
CA PRO A 67 18.53 -2.27 3.03
C PRO A 67 17.01 -2.38 2.99
N THR A 68 16.34 -1.52 3.76
CA THR A 68 14.87 -1.49 3.81
C THR A 68 14.30 -1.11 2.46
N LEU A 69 13.42 -1.98 1.94
CA LEU A 69 12.69 -1.78 0.70
C LEU A 69 11.44 -0.93 0.98
N TRP A 70 11.23 0.09 0.17
CA TRP A 70 10.06 0.97 0.22
C TRP A 70 9.21 0.77 -1.04
N LEU A 71 8.00 0.28 -0.84
CA LEU A 71 7.05 -0.01 -1.91
C LEU A 71 5.93 1.04 -1.88
N PRO A 72 5.80 1.91 -2.89
CA PRO A 72 4.65 2.79 -2.97
C PRO A 72 3.38 1.96 -3.22
N LEU A 73 2.29 2.24 -2.49
CA LEU A 73 0.99 1.57 -2.68
C LEU A 73 0.11 2.24 -3.74
N PHE A 74 0.56 3.37 -4.30
CA PHE A 74 -0.09 4.08 -5.41
C PHE A 74 0.42 3.59 -6.78
N LEU A 75 0.70 2.29 -6.90
CA LEU A 75 1.10 1.66 -8.16
C LEU A 75 0.04 1.88 -9.24
N ALA A 76 0.48 1.85 -10.50
CA ALA A 76 -0.42 2.01 -11.65
C ALA A 76 -1.59 1.00 -11.64
N ASP A 77 -1.31 -0.23 -11.19
CA ASP A 77 -2.30 -1.28 -11.04
C ASP A 77 -2.07 -2.04 -9.72
N PRO A 78 -2.71 -1.60 -8.62
CA PRO A 78 -2.55 -2.24 -7.32
C PRO A 78 -3.21 -3.62 -7.29
N LYS A 79 -4.20 -3.92 -8.15
CA LYS A 79 -4.88 -5.22 -8.17
C LYS A 79 -3.98 -6.27 -8.81
N ALA A 80 -3.44 -5.98 -9.99
CA ALA A 80 -2.51 -6.88 -10.67
C ALA A 80 -1.25 -7.15 -9.84
N PHE A 81 -0.76 -6.13 -9.12
CA PHE A 81 0.35 -6.30 -8.19
C PHE A 81 0.01 -7.30 -7.08
N ARG A 82 -1.14 -7.15 -6.42
CA ARG A 82 -1.59 -8.07 -5.37
C ARG A 82 -1.75 -9.50 -5.89
N GLU A 83 -2.35 -9.66 -7.06
CA GLU A 83 -2.53 -10.97 -7.71
C GLU A 83 -1.19 -11.63 -8.03
N HIS A 84 -0.21 -10.86 -8.55
CA HIS A 84 1.15 -11.36 -8.78
C HIS A 84 1.84 -11.80 -7.49
N ILE A 85 1.76 -11.00 -6.42
CA ILE A 85 2.32 -11.38 -5.12
C ILE A 85 1.61 -12.63 -4.58
N ALA A 86 0.29 -12.73 -4.68
CA ALA A 86 -0.47 -13.88 -4.22
C ALA A 86 -0.14 -15.16 -5.01
N ALA A 87 0.16 -15.04 -6.31
CA ALA A 87 0.57 -16.17 -7.15
C ALA A 87 2.00 -16.65 -6.84
N GLN A 88 2.90 -15.76 -6.43
CA GLN A 88 4.32 -16.08 -6.23
C GLN A 88 4.72 -16.32 -4.77
N THR A 89 3.82 -16.05 -3.81
CA THR A 89 4.12 -16.18 -2.38
C THR A 89 3.10 -17.03 -1.64
N ALA A 90 3.60 -17.76 -0.63
CA ALA A 90 2.74 -18.50 0.30
C ALA A 90 1.81 -17.54 1.09
N PRO A 91 0.61 -18.00 1.53
CA PRO A 91 -0.30 -17.22 2.36
C PRO A 91 0.30 -16.71 3.68
N THR A 92 1.38 -17.32 4.15
CA THR A 92 2.12 -16.91 5.35
C THR A 92 3.09 -15.76 5.11
N ASN A 93 3.37 -15.42 3.85
CA ASN A 93 4.32 -14.36 3.53
C ASN A 93 3.82 -13.00 4.06
N PRO A 94 4.67 -12.24 4.78
CA PRO A 94 4.26 -11.01 5.44
C PRO A 94 3.80 -9.93 4.45
N LEU A 95 4.36 -9.89 3.24
CA LEU A 95 3.97 -8.93 2.22
C LEU A 95 2.57 -9.24 1.69
N ARG A 96 2.27 -10.50 1.40
CA ARG A 96 0.94 -10.93 0.96
C ARG A 96 -0.12 -10.62 2.01
N ARG A 97 0.14 -10.95 3.28
CA ARG A 97 -0.77 -10.64 4.40
C ARG A 97 -1.03 -9.15 4.54
N SER A 98 0.00 -8.32 4.41
CA SER A 98 -0.12 -6.86 4.50
C SER A 98 -1.01 -6.32 3.37
N LEU A 99 -0.83 -6.83 2.16
CA LEU A 99 -1.61 -6.44 0.97
C LEU A 99 -3.08 -6.92 1.03
N GLU A 100 -3.33 -8.10 1.57
CA GLU A 100 -4.69 -8.63 1.79
C GLU A 100 -5.42 -7.84 2.90
N SER A 101 -4.72 -7.52 3.99
CA SER A 101 -5.29 -6.73 5.11
C SER A 101 -5.59 -5.28 4.72
N GLY A 102 -4.81 -4.70 3.80
CA GLY A 102 -5.07 -3.39 3.22
C GLY A 102 -6.37 -3.33 2.40
N ASN A 103 -6.97 -4.47 2.03
CA ASN A 103 -8.27 -4.54 1.37
C ASN A 103 -9.45 -4.29 2.33
N THR A 104 -9.25 -4.50 3.64
CA THR A 104 -10.29 -4.31 4.65
C THR A 104 -10.43 -2.85 5.08
N ALA A 105 -9.37 -2.04 4.98
CA ALA A 105 -9.43 -0.60 5.28
C ALA A 105 -10.09 0.23 4.16
N GLN A 106 -10.07 -0.27 2.93
CA GLN A 106 -10.74 0.37 1.78
C GLN A 106 -12.17 -0.12 1.57
N LYS A 107 -12.55 -1.24 2.20
CA LYS A 107 -13.93 -1.68 2.42
C LYS A 107 -14.48 -1.12 3.74
N ARG A 108 -14.24 0.16 4.03
CA ARG A 108 -15.14 0.89 4.93
C ARG A 108 -16.35 1.26 4.09
N GLU A 109 -17.43 0.55 4.36
CA GLU A 109 -18.78 0.88 3.88
C GLU A 109 -19.00 2.40 3.94
N PRO A 110 -19.66 3.01 2.93
CA PRO A 110 -20.29 4.28 3.19
C PRO A 110 -21.22 4.06 4.38
N LEU A 111 -21.02 4.83 5.46
CA LEU A 111 -21.92 4.85 6.60
C LEU A 111 -23.35 4.78 6.07
N PRO A 112 -24.15 3.74 6.41
CA PRO A 112 -25.55 3.80 6.08
C PRO A 112 -26.09 5.03 6.81
N LEU A 113 -26.47 6.05 6.04
CA LEU A 113 -27.38 7.09 6.46
C LEU A 113 -28.67 6.39 6.87
N SER A 114 -28.68 5.86 8.09
CA SER A 114 -29.90 5.42 8.75
C SER A 114 -30.62 6.69 9.15
N LEU A 115 -31.42 7.15 8.20
CA LEU A 115 -32.57 8.01 8.40
C LEU A 115 -33.52 7.28 9.36
N GLY A 116 -33.26 7.41 10.66
CA GLY A 116 -34.12 6.92 11.74
C GLY A 116 -34.93 8.09 12.30
N SER A 117 -36.07 8.35 11.67
CA SER A 117 -37.18 9.13 12.21
C SER A 117 -37.55 8.69 13.64
N LEU A 118 -37.77 9.64 14.56
CA LEU A 118 -38.77 9.58 15.63
C LEU A 118 -39.02 10.98 16.23
N THR A 119 -40.04 11.64 15.64
CA THR A 119 -41.11 12.48 16.24
C THR A 119 -40.81 13.74 17.10
N PRO A 120 -41.63 14.81 16.95
CA PRO A 120 -41.56 16.02 17.76
C PRO A 120 -42.34 15.85 19.07
N ALA A 121 -41.74 16.23 20.20
CA ALA A 121 -42.45 16.37 21.47
C ALA A 121 -42.72 17.86 21.76
N SER A 122 -43.95 18.25 21.42
CA SER A 122 -44.84 19.34 21.85
C SER A 122 -44.46 20.21 23.09
N PRO A 123 -44.93 21.48 23.16
CA PRO A 123 -44.55 22.46 24.18
C PRO A 123 -45.41 22.38 25.46
N ARG A 124 -44.81 22.79 26.59
CA ARG A 124 -45.42 23.28 27.86
C ARG A 124 -44.22 23.81 28.67
N ARG A 125 -44.19 25.01 29.24
CA ARG A 125 -45.21 25.96 29.65
C ARG A 125 -44.54 27.33 29.85
#